data_AF-A0A1W2E8P2-F1
#
_entry.id   AF-A0A1W2E8P2-F1
#
_cell.length_a   1.000
_cell.length_b   1.000
_cell.length_c   1.000
_cell.angle_alpha   90.00
_cell.angle_beta   90.00
_cell.angle_gamma   90.00
#
_symmetry.space_group_name_H-M   'P 1'
#
loop_
_entity.id
_entity.type
_entity.pdbx_description
1 polymer ?
#
loop_
_entity_poly.entity_id
_entity_poly.type
_entity_poly.pdbx_seq_one_letter_code
_entity_poly.pdbx_strand_id
1 'polypeptide(L)'
;MNITDLGLNDFRMDLLNHIKAHGDLGHLPNGLHAVVPPNVNLGLHPGVIFSLRNRNSNVNVNQHNRLHPYYLIYMGNNGKVLIDHTRIKSLLDLVRGNCKGVNRPIPSVCQLFNAKTDDGRDMKPYSDLLGQAIRSMVEIKEEKDIDSLFSGVHTTALVDTIKGLDDFELISFLVILEEEQ
;
A
#
# COMPACT_ATOMS: atom_id res chain seq x y z
N MET A 1 -8.55 -29.04 -3.81
CA MET A 1 -8.25 -27.60 -3.75
C MET A 1 -8.64 -27.13 -2.36
N ASN A 2 -7.67 -26.85 -1.49
CA ASN A 2 -7.98 -26.34 -0.15
C ASN A 2 -8.52 -24.92 -0.35
N ILE A 3 -9.69 -24.64 0.23
CA ILE A 3 -10.30 -23.30 0.27
C ILE A 3 -9.28 -22.38 0.94
N THR A 4 -8.44 -21.72 0.15
CA THR A 4 -7.64 -20.59 0.64
C THR A 4 -8.67 -19.56 1.06
N ASP A 5 -8.75 -19.38 2.37
CA ASP A 5 -9.61 -18.42 3.01
C ASP A 5 -9.40 -17.06 2.33
N LEU A 6 -10.35 -16.68 1.48
CA LEU A 6 -10.31 -15.43 0.72
C LEU A 6 -10.43 -14.23 1.68
N GLY A 7 -10.66 -14.45 2.97
CA GLY A 7 -10.83 -13.45 4.02
C GLY A 7 -9.55 -12.71 4.42
N LEU A 8 -9.74 -11.58 5.10
CA LEU A 8 -8.68 -10.82 5.80
C LEU A 8 -8.68 -11.12 7.31
N ASN A 9 -9.30 -12.24 7.71
CA ASN A 9 -9.54 -12.58 9.12
C ASN A 9 -8.24 -12.77 9.89
N ASP A 10 -7.23 -13.39 9.28
CA ASP A 10 -5.94 -13.59 9.94
C ASP A 10 -5.27 -12.26 10.29
N PHE A 11 -5.39 -11.25 9.43
CA PHE A 11 -4.86 -9.90 9.69
C PHE A 11 -5.66 -9.18 10.76
N ARG A 12 -6.99 -9.33 10.75
CA ARG A 12 -7.85 -8.81 11.82
C ARG A 12 -7.49 -9.41 13.17
N MET A 13 -7.23 -10.72 13.22
CA MET A 13 -6.80 -11.39 14.44
C MET A 13 -5.42 -10.93 14.91
N ASP A 14 -4.45 -10.81 14.00
CA ASP A 14 -3.12 -10.26 14.31
C ASP A 14 -3.23 -8.83 14.88
N LEU A 15 -4.07 -7.97 14.29
CA LEU A 15 -4.34 -6.61 14.77
C LEU A 15 -4.99 -6.59 16.16
N LEU A 16 -6.03 -7.41 16.39
CA LEU A 16 -6.70 -7.50 17.69
C LEU A 16 -5.75 -7.98 18.78
N ASN A 17 -4.85 -8.91 18.46
CA ASN A 17 -3.83 -9.38 19.39
C ASN A 17 -2.82 -8.26 19.71
N HIS A 18 -2.40 -7.47 18.71
CA HIS A 18 -1.54 -6.32 18.93
C HIS A 18 -2.19 -5.28 19.85
N ILE A 19 -3.44 -4.91 19.58
CA ILE A 19 -4.17 -3.91 20.38
C ILE A 19 -4.32 -4.37 21.83
N LYS A 20 -4.58 -5.65 22.06
CA LYS A 20 -4.65 -6.22 23.41
C LYS A 20 -3.31 -6.15 24.15
N ALA A 21 -2.20 -6.32 23.44
CA ALA A 21 -0.87 -6.35 24.05
C ALA A 21 -0.25 -4.95 24.23
N HIS A 22 -0.59 -4.00 23.36
CA HIS A 22 0.13 -2.72 23.23
C HIS A 22 -0.77 -1.46 23.27
N GLY A 23 -2.09 -1.62 23.26
CA GLY A 23 -3.05 -0.52 23.23
C GLY A 23 -3.50 -0.15 21.81
N ASP A 24 -4.37 0.85 21.72
CA ASP A 24 -4.92 1.31 20.44
C ASP A 24 -3.89 2.08 19.60
N LEU A 25 -4.01 1.99 18.28
CA LEU A 25 -3.11 2.60 17.31
C LEU A 25 -3.64 3.95 16.78
N GLY A 26 -4.85 4.36 17.17
CA GLY A 26 -5.53 5.56 16.65
C GLY A 26 -4.84 6.89 16.97
N HIS A 27 -3.87 6.90 17.89
CA HIS A 27 -3.09 8.10 18.24
C HIS A 27 -1.84 8.30 17.37
N LEU A 28 -1.53 7.35 16.48
CA LEU A 28 -0.32 7.42 15.67
C LEU A 28 -0.45 8.46 14.56
N PRO A 29 0.61 9.24 14.28
CA PRO A 29 0.58 10.21 13.21
C PRO A 29 0.54 9.52 11.84
N ASN A 30 -0.05 10.18 10.86
CA ASN A 30 0.04 9.78 9.46
C ASN A 30 1.46 10.01 8.92
N GLY A 31 1.85 9.26 7.89
CA GLY A 31 3.19 9.33 7.29
C GLY A 31 4.25 8.54 8.05
N LEU A 32 3.85 7.65 8.96
CA LEU A 32 4.77 6.70 9.59
C LEU A 32 5.44 5.83 8.53
N HIS A 33 6.72 5.56 8.74
CA HIS A 33 7.47 4.71 7.84
C HIS A 33 8.33 3.70 8.58
N ALA A 34 8.62 2.62 7.87
CA ALA A 34 9.58 1.61 8.26
C ALA A 34 10.45 1.26 7.06
N VAL A 35 11.63 0.71 7.34
CA VAL A 35 12.58 0.27 6.31
C VAL A 35 12.96 -1.18 6.61
N VAL A 36 12.93 -2.02 5.59
CA VAL A 36 13.30 -3.44 5.68
C VAL A 36 14.21 -3.81 4.51
N PRO A 37 15.10 -4.81 4.68
CA PRO A 37 15.86 -5.35 3.56
C PRO A 37 14.95 -6.13 2.61
N PRO A 38 15.33 -6.27 1.32
CA PRO A 38 14.64 -7.13 0.39
C PRO A 38 14.75 -8.61 0.80
N ASN A 39 13.76 -9.38 0.38
CA ASN A 39 13.75 -10.83 0.51
C ASN A 39 13.24 -11.43 -0.80
N VAL A 40 14.17 -11.61 -1.74
CA VAL A 40 13.88 -12.10 -3.09
C VAL A 40 13.23 -13.48 -3.08
N ASN A 41 13.59 -14.34 -2.11
CA ASN A 41 13.01 -15.68 -1.96
C ASN A 41 11.51 -15.65 -1.66
N LEU A 42 11.03 -14.60 -0.98
CA LEU A 42 9.60 -14.38 -0.70
C LEU A 42 8.95 -13.39 -1.67
N GLY A 43 9.66 -12.90 -2.70
CA GLY A 43 9.14 -11.92 -3.66
C GLY A 43 9.15 -10.47 -3.18
N LEU A 44 9.87 -10.16 -2.09
CA LEU A 44 10.03 -8.79 -1.59
C LEU A 44 11.26 -8.15 -2.27
N HIS A 45 11.03 -7.49 -3.40
CA HIS A 45 12.04 -6.77 -4.17
C HIS A 45 12.27 -5.32 -3.69
N PRO A 46 13.36 -4.64 -4.11
CA PRO A 46 13.57 -3.23 -3.78
C PRO A 46 12.46 -2.32 -4.31
N GLY A 47 11.93 -1.45 -3.45
CA GLY A 47 10.73 -0.67 -3.73
C GLY A 47 10.13 0.00 -2.52
N VAL A 48 8.85 0.38 -2.63
CA VAL A 48 8.08 0.99 -1.55
C VAL A 48 6.63 0.54 -1.61
N ILE A 49 6.07 0.22 -0.45
CA ILE A 49 4.66 -0.11 -0.28
C ILE A 49 3.98 1.08 0.38
N PHE A 50 2.97 1.65 -0.27
CA PHE A 50 2.19 2.76 0.26
C PHE A 50 0.85 2.29 0.80
N SER A 51 0.48 2.77 1.99
CA SER A 51 -0.87 2.68 2.56
C SER A 51 -1.54 4.03 2.45
N LEU A 52 -2.60 4.10 1.64
CA LEU A 52 -3.28 5.33 1.27
C LEU A 52 -4.74 5.27 1.71
N ARG A 53 -5.29 6.40 2.12
CA ARG A 53 -6.72 6.55 2.41
C ARG A 53 -7.34 7.48 1.39
N ASN A 54 -8.42 7.04 0.75
CA ASN A 54 -9.19 7.92 -0.12
C ASN A 54 -10.03 8.88 0.75
N ARG A 55 -9.90 10.18 0.48
CA ARG A 55 -10.62 11.26 1.18
C ARG A 55 -12.02 11.49 0.60
N ASN A 56 -12.24 11.07 -0.65
CA ASN A 56 -13.51 11.23 -1.34
C ASN A 56 -14.45 10.07 -0.99
N SER A 57 -15.37 10.34 -0.07
CA SER A 57 -16.41 9.42 0.40
C SER A 57 -17.58 9.22 -0.59
N ASN A 58 -17.64 9.99 -1.68
CA ASN A 58 -18.72 9.89 -2.69
C ASN A 58 -18.49 8.76 -3.69
N VAL A 59 -17.29 8.16 -3.70
CA VAL A 59 -17.03 7.04 -4.58
C VAL A 59 -17.56 5.78 -3.89
N ASN A 60 -18.79 5.40 -4.24
CA ASN A 60 -19.25 4.02 -4.10
C ASN A 60 -18.38 3.14 -5.02
N VAL A 61 -17.13 2.92 -4.65
CA VAL A 61 -16.27 1.96 -5.33
C VAL A 61 -16.83 0.61 -4.93
N ASN A 62 -17.52 -0.02 -5.88
CA ASN A 62 -17.67 -1.46 -6.08
C ASN A 62 -17.25 -2.29 -4.86
N GLN A 63 -18.19 -3.07 -4.30
CA GLN A 63 -18.10 -3.98 -3.13
C GLN A 63 -16.90 -4.98 -3.10
N HIS A 64 -15.98 -4.88 -4.07
CA HIS A 64 -14.76 -5.64 -4.23
C HIS A 64 -13.58 -5.14 -3.37
N ASN A 65 -13.47 -3.84 -3.02
CA ASN A 65 -12.39 -3.39 -2.12
C ASN A 65 -12.77 -3.61 -0.64
N ARG A 66 -12.24 -4.68 -0.04
CA ARG A 66 -12.50 -5.05 1.36
C ARG A 66 -11.84 -4.16 2.40
N LEU A 67 -10.91 -3.29 2.02
CA LEU A 67 -10.27 -2.34 2.92
C LEU A 67 -10.75 -0.90 2.74
N HIS A 68 -11.76 -0.65 1.90
CA HIS A 68 -12.28 0.72 1.70
C HIS A 68 -12.52 1.44 3.05
N PRO A 69 -12.07 2.70 3.23
CA PRO A 69 -11.51 3.62 2.22
C PRO A 69 -9.99 3.52 2.02
N TYR A 70 -9.35 2.43 2.46
CA TYR A 70 -7.91 2.23 2.36
C TYR A 70 -7.50 1.43 1.12
N TYR A 71 -6.31 1.77 0.62
CA TYR A 71 -5.67 1.21 -0.57
C TYR A 71 -4.22 0.91 -0.24
N LEU A 72 -3.73 -0.23 -0.69
CA LEU A 72 -2.31 -0.58 -0.59
C LEU A 72 -1.77 -0.80 -1.99
N ILE A 73 -0.60 -0.25 -2.28
CA ILE A 73 0.05 -0.42 -3.59
C ILE A 73 1.55 -0.58 -3.39
N TYR A 74 2.13 -1.50 -4.14
CA TYR A 74 3.55 -1.81 -4.09
C TYR A 74 4.24 -1.37 -5.38
N MET A 75 5.14 -0.40 -5.24
CA MET A 75 5.94 0.18 -6.31
C MET A 75 7.36 -0.35 -6.25
N GLY A 76 7.92 -0.75 -7.39
CA GLY A 76 9.35 -0.98 -7.52
C GLY A 76 10.12 0.33 -7.66
N ASN A 77 11.42 0.32 -7.36
CA ASN A 77 12.29 1.49 -7.52
C ASN A 77 12.36 2.04 -8.97
N ASN A 78 11.96 1.23 -9.95
CA ASN A 78 11.85 1.62 -11.36
C ASN A 78 10.52 2.30 -11.71
N GLY A 79 9.64 2.58 -10.75
CA GLY A 79 8.33 3.18 -10.98
C GLY A 79 7.24 2.21 -11.44
N LYS A 80 7.55 0.92 -11.62
CA LYS A 80 6.55 -0.09 -12.00
C LYS A 80 5.75 -0.55 -10.80
N VAL A 81 4.46 -0.80 -11.02
CA VAL A 81 3.60 -1.46 -10.03
C VAL A 81 3.95 -2.94 -9.95
N LEU A 82 4.42 -3.39 -8.78
CA LEU A 82 4.70 -4.80 -8.51
C LEU A 82 3.43 -5.53 -8.03
N ILE A 83 2.65 -4.87 -7.17
CA ILE A 83 1.34 -5.35 -6.72
C ILE A 83 0.40 -4.16 -6.62
N ASP A 84 -0.69 -4.18 -7.37
CA ASP A 84 -1.73 -3.15 -7.34
C ASP A 84 -2.72 -3.32 -6.17
N HIS A 85 -3.59 -2.32 -6.00
CA HIS A 85 -4.57 -2.22 -4.92
C HIS A 85 -5.68 -3.28 -4.94
N THR A 86 -5.85 -4.01 -6.04
CA THR A 86 -6.87 -5.06 -6.17
C THR A 86 -6.40 -6.37 -5.53
N ARG A 87 -5.08 -6.55 -5.38
CA ARG A 87 -4.45 -7.78 -4.85
C ARG A 87 -4.04 -7.66 -3.38
N ILE A 88 -4.93 -7.08 -2.58
CA ILE A 88 -4.63 -6.63 -1.22
C ILE A 88 -4.16 -7.75 -0.28
N LYS A 89 -4.75 -8.95 -0.39
CA LYS A 89 -4.36 -10.10 0.43
C LYS A 89 -2.92 -10.52 0.14
N SER A 90 -2.54 -10.58 -1.15
CA SER A 90 -1.18 -10.93 -1.55
C SER A 90 -0.15 -9.95 -1.01
N LEU A 91 -0.46 -8.65 -1.03
CA LEU A 91 0.42 -7.62 -0.49
C LEU A 91 0.53 -7.72 1.04
N LEU A 92 -0.57 -7.92 1.74
CA LEU A 92 -0.56 -8.10 3.19
C LEU A 92 0.16 -9.40 3.62
N ASP A 93 -0.02 -10.49 2.89
CA ASP A 93 0.70 -11.75 3.13
C ASP A 93 2.21 -11.55 2.95
N LEU A 94 2.63 -10.82 1.90
CA LEU A 94 4.02 -10.48 1.63
C LEU A 94 4.64 -9.65 2.76
N VAL A 95 3.95 -8.60 3.20
CA VAL A 95 4.42 -7.75 4.32
C VAL A 95 4.50 -8.56 5.60
N ARG A 96 3.46 -9.35 5.91
CA ARG A 96 3.42 -10.20 7.10
C ARG A 96 4.56 -11.22 7.12
N GLY A 97 4.85 -11.87 5.99
CA GLY A 97 5.94 -12.85 5.88
C GLY A 97 7.33 -12.26 6.13
N ASN A 98 7.52 -10.96 5.87
CA ASN A 98 8.81 -10.30 6.01
C ASN A 98 8.97 -9.47 7.29
N CYS A 99 7.87 -9.00 7.88
CA CYS A 99 7.93 -8.09 9.03
C CYS A 99 7.47 -8.73 10.35
N LYS A 100 6.70 -9.83 10.31
CA LYS A 100 6.17 -10.43 11.55
C LYS A 100 7.31 -10.98 12.41
N GLY A 101 7.32 -10.58 13.68
CA GLY A 101 8.36 -10.95 14.64
C GLY A 101 9.57 -10.02 14.66
N VAL A 102 9.68 -9.08 13.71
CA VAL A 102 10.71 -8.04 13.71
C VAL A 102 10.20 -6.88 14.57
N ASN A 103 10.69 -6.79 15.81
CA ASN A 103 10.26 -5.80 16.79
C ASN A 103 11.32 -4.73 17.09
N ARG A 104 12.45 -4.77 16.38
CA ARG A 104 13.52 -3.77 16.49
C ARG A 104 13.89 -3.25 15.09
N PRO A 105 14.25 -1.97 14.96
CA PRO A 105 14.80 -1.44 13.72
C PRO A 105 16.04 -2.21 13.29
N ILE A 106 16.24 -2.35 11.99
CA ILE A 106 17.43 -2.98 11.39
C ILE A 106 18.43 -1.86 11.09
N PRO A 107 19.51 -1.68 11.88
CA PRO A 107 20.32 -0.46 11.81
C PRO A 107 20.96 -0.19 10.45
N SER A 108 21.39 -1.24 9.74
CA SER A 108 22.03 -1.15 8.42
C SER A 108 21.14 -0.44 7.40
N VAL A 109 19.91 -0.93 7.20
CA VAL A 109 18.96 -0.34 6.26
C VAL A 109 18.43 1.01 6.73
N CYS A 110 18.29 1.23 8.04
CA CYS A 110 17.89 2.54 8.57
C CYS A 110 18.96 3.61 8.29
N GLN A 111 20.23 3.30 8.52
CA GLN A 111 21.33 4.24 8.24
C GLN A 111 21.43 4.54 6.74
N LEU A 112 21.28 3.52 5.89
CA LEU A 112 21.29 3.69 4.44
C LEU A 112 20.13 4.56 3.96
N PHE A 113 18.93 4.35 4.52
CA PHE A 113 17.76 5.17 4.21
C PHE A 113 17.97 6.63 4.62
N ASN A 114 18.49 6.87 5.82
CA ASN A 114 18.78 8.22 6.30
C ASN A 114 19.83 8.92 5.43
N ALA A 115 20.88 8.21 5.03
CA ALA A 115 21.89 8.76 4.11
C ALA A 115 21.29 9.11 2.74
N LYS A 116 20.41 8.26 2.19
CA LYS A 116 19.77 8.48 0.88
C LYS A 116 18.70 9.58 0.90
N THR A 117 18.10 9.86 2.05
CA THR A 117 16.99 10.82 2.19
C THR A 117 17.39 12.08 2.93
N ASP A 118 18.66 12.25 3.26
CA ASP A 118 19.14 13.35 4.11
C ASP A 118 18.35 13.46 5.44
N ASP A 119 18.26 12.34 6.16
CA ASP A 119 17.42 12.17 7.36
C ASP A 119 15.94 12.54 7.10
N GLY A 120 15.42 12.18 5.92
CA GLY A 120 14.06 12.45 5.49
C GLY A 120 13.80 13.87 4.99
N ARG A 121 14.83 14.71 4.83
CA ARG A 121 14.71 16.05 4.23
C ARG A 121 14.55 16.00 2.72
N ASP A 122 15.19 15.04 2.06
CA ASP A 122 15.01 14.75 0.64
C ASP A 122 14.23 13.45 0.43
N MET A 123 12.90 13.58 0.39
CA MET A 123 11.98 12.50 0.07
C MET A 123 11.54 12.52 -1.40
N LYS A 124 12.24 13.24 -2.27
CA LYS A 124 11.85 13.41 -3.67
C LYS A 124 11.68 12.07 -4.41
N PRO A 125 12.59 11.09 -4.29
CA PRO A 125 12.43 9.79 -4.97
C PRO A 125 11.14 9.07 -4.57
N TYR A 126 10.81 9.06 -3.27
CA TYR A 126 9.60 8.39 -2.76
C TYR A 126 8.32 9.16 -3.08
N SER A 127 8.40 10.49 -3.10
CA SER A 127 7.29 11.35 -3.51
C SER A 127 6.96 11.18 -5.00
N ASP A 128 7.97 11.01 -5.84
CA ASP A 128 7.77 10.71 -7.27
C ASP A 128 7.17 9.32 -7.49
N LEU A 129 7.57 8.31 -6.68
CA LEU A 129 6.95 6.98 -6.67
C LEU A 129 5.51 7.02 -6.17
N LEU A 130 5.21 7.80 -5.13
CA LEU A 130 3.86 8.00 -4.62
C LEU A 130 2.95 8.61 -5.69
N GLY A 131 3.43 9.62 -6.42
CA GLY A 131 2.69 10.21 -7.53
C GLY A 131 2.40 9.22 -8.66
N GLN A 132 3.36 8.34 -8.97
CA GLN A 132 3.15 7.26 -9.95
C GLN A 132 2.14 6.23 -9.45
N ALA A 133 2.20 5.87 -8.18
CA ALA A 133 1.27 4.94 -7.55
C ALA A 133 -0.18 5.44 -7.63
N ILE A 134 -0.40 6.72 -7.28
CA ILE A 134 -1.72 7.35 -7.35
C ILE A 134 -2.23 7.39 -8.79
N ARG A 135 -1.41 7.80 -9.76
CA ARG A 135 -1.79 7.78 -11.18
C ARG A 135 -2.23 6.39 -11.64
N SER A 136 -1.46 5.36 -11.32
CA SER A 136 -1.80 3.98 -11.71
C SER A 136 -3.12 3.51 -11.10
N MET A 137 -3.43 3.89 -9.85
CA MET A 137 -4.73 3.56 -9.24
C MET A 137 -5.90 4.26 -9.94
N VAL A 138 -5.71 5.49 -10.41
CA VAL A 138 -6.73 6.23 -11.17
C VAL A 138 -6.95 5.59 -12.54
N GLU A 139 -5.88 5.31 -13.28
CA GLU A 139 -5.94 4.69 -14.62
C GLU A 139 -6.63 3.31 -14.58
N ILE A 140 -6.29 2.44 -13.64
CA ILE A 140 -6.93 1.12 -13.47
C ILE A 140 -8.43 1.25 -13.18
N LYS A 141 -8.84 2.32 -12.49
CA LYS A 141 -10.24 2.57 -12.21
C LYS A 141 -10.97 3.03 -13.48
N GLU A 142 -10.37 3.93 -14.26
CA GLU A 142 -10.93 4.38 -15.54
C GLU A 142 -11.10 3.22 -16.54
N GLU A 143 -10.12 2.32 -16.65
CA GLU A 143 -10.23 1.12 -17.50
C GLU A 143 -11.39 0.21 -17.09
N LYS A 144 -11.56 -0.05 -15.79
CA LYS A 144 -12.66 -0.89 -15.28
C LYS A 144 -14.03 -0.26 -15.46
N ASP A 145 -14.11 1.06 -15.35
CA ASP A 145 -15.35 1.80 -15.59
C ASP A 145 -15.73 1.70 -17.08
N ILE A 146 -14.76 1.75 -18.00
CA ILE A 146 -14.97 1.51 -19.44
C ILE A 146 -15.43 0.07 -19.72
N ASP A 147 -14.78 -0.95 -19.17
CA ASP A 147 -15.19 -2.35 -19.34
C ASP A 147 -16.62 -2.60 -18.84
N SER A 148 -16.99 -1.95 -17.73
CA SER A 148 -18.35 -2.00 -17.17
C SER A 148 -19.39 -1.33 -18.08
N LEU A 149 -19.00 -0.30 -18.84
CA LEU A 149 -19.87 0.33 -19.86
C LEU A 149 -20.15 -0.62 -21.03
N PHE A 150 -19.21 -1.50 -21.38
CA PHE A 150 -19.37 -2.46 -22.47
C PHE A 150 -20.04 -3.77 -22.06
N SER A 151 -20.12 -4.10 -20.76
CA SER A 151 -20.73 -5.35 -20.26
C SER A 151 -22.26 -5.33 -20.08
N GLY A 152 -22.93 -4.22 -20.43
CA GLY A 152 -24.38 -4.17 -20.59
C GLY A 152 -25.21 -4.46 -19.34
N VAL A 153 -25.54 -3.43 -18.56
CA VAL A 153 -26.84 -3.13 -17.93
C VAL A 153 -26.63 -1.92 -16.99
N HIS A 154 -27.36 -0.84 -17.29
CA HIS A 154 -27.49 0.42 -16.54
C HIS A 154 -26.25 1.30 -16.33
N THR A 155 -26.18 2.31 -17.19
CA THR A 155 -25.38 3.53 -17.12
C THR A 155 -25.53 4.26 -15.79
N THR A 156 -24.44 4.31 -15.02
CA THR A 156 -24.13 5.47 -14.17
C THR A 156 -22.89 6.14 -14.75
N ALA A 157 -23.09 6.89 -15.84
CA ALA A 157 -22.11 7.87 -16.28
C ALA A 157 -22.14 9.04 -15.27
N LEU A 158 -21.50 8.84 -14.11
CA LEU A 158 -21.20 9.91 -13.17
C LEU A 158 -19.70 10.09 -13.12
N VAL A 159 -19.31 11.17 -13.78
CA VAL A 159 -17.97 11.75 -13.86
C VAL A 159 -17.56 12.19 -12.46
N ASP A 160 -16.98 11.30 -11.68
CA ASP A 160 -16.16 11.69 -10.52
C ASP A 160 -14.70 11.46 -10.89
N THR A 161 -14.16 12.48 -11.58
CA THR A 161 -12.74 12.61 -11.90
C THR A 161 -11.96 12.56 -10.58
N ILE A 162 -11.29 11.45 -10.30
CA ILE A 162 -10.27 11.43 -9.24
C ILE A 162 -9.18 12.38 -9.73
N LYS A 163 -9.06 13.55 -9.09
CA LYS A 163 -8.15 14.65 -9.48
C LYS A 163 -6.70 14.41 -9.07
N GLY A 164 -6.32 13.20 -8.66
CA GLY A 164 -4.93 12.82 -8.44
C GLY A 164 -4.53 12.85 -6.97
N LEU A 165 -3.43 13.53 -6.65
CA LEU A 165 -2.76 13.44 -5.34
C LEU A 165 -3.61 13.92 -4.15
N ASP A 166 -4.43 14.95 -4.36
CA ASP A 166 -5.21 15.61 -3.29
C ASP A 166 -6.36 14.74 -2.73
N ASP A 167 -6.74 13.72 -3.48
CA ASP A 167 -7.81 12.78 -3.13
C ASP A 167 -7.34 11.66 -2.20
N PHE A 168 -6.02 11.52 -2.03
CA PHE A 168 -5.43 10.49 -1.19
C PHE A 168 -4.64 11.10 -0.04
N GLU A 169 -4.82 10.53 1.14
CA GLU A 169 -4.02 10.78 2.32
C GLU A 169 -3.03 9.63 2.52
N LEU A 170 -1.73 9.94 2.66
CA LEU A 170 -0.71 8.95 2.99
C LEU A 170 -0.79 8.58 4.47
N ILE A 171 -1.17 7.33 4.76
CA ILE A 171 -1.26 6.83 6.13
C ILE A 171 0.11 6.33 6.60
N SER A 172 0.76 5.49 5.79
CA SER A 172 2.08 4.96 6.09
C SER A 172 2.76 4.43 4.83
N PHE A 173 4.07 4.20 4.92
CA PHE A 173 4.82 3.54 3.86
C PHE A 173 5.92 2.63 4.39
N LEU A 174 6.17 1.53 3.68
CA LEU A 174 7.23 0.59 3.99
C LEU A 174 8.24 0.61 2.84
N VAL A 175 9.48 0.97 3.15
CA VAL A 175 10.56 1.02 2.18
C VAL A 175 11.32 -0.30 2.19
N ILE A 176 11.49 -0.90 1.02
CA ILE A 176 12.32 -2.08 0.84
C ILE A 176 13.63 -1.62 0.22
N LEU A 177 14.68 -1.60 1.03
CA LEU A 177 15.97 -1.02 0.66
C LEU A 177 17.04 -2.11 0.64
N GLU A 178 17.67 -2.28 -0.52
CA GLU A 178 18.80 -3.18 -0.68
C GLU A 178 20.06 -2.57 -0.04
N GLU A 179 20.77 -3.38 0.73
CA GLU A 179 22.08 -3.01 1.27
C GLU A 179 23.11 -3.04 0.12
N GLU A 180 23.89 -1.97 0.00
CA GLU A 180 25.05 -1.97 -0.89
C GLU A 180 26.12 -2.86 -0.25
N GLN A 181 26.46 -3.98 -0.91
CA GLN A 181 27.51 -4.92 -0.49
C GLN A 181 28.90 -4.34 -0.67
#